data_AF-A0A8V5GI99-F1
#
_entry.id   AF-A0A8V5GI99-F1
#
_cell.length_a   1.000
_cell.length_b   1.000
_cell.length_c   1.000
_cell.angle_alpha   90.00
_cell.angle_beta   90.00
_cell.angle_gamma   90.00
#
_symmetry.space_group_name_H-M   'P 1'
#
loop_
_entity.id
_entity.type
_entity.pdbx_description
1 polymer ?
#
loop_
_entity_poly.entity_id
_entity_poly.type
_entity_poly.pdbx_seq_one_letter_code
_entity_poly.pdbx_strand_id
1 'polypeptide(L)'
;MSCRDRTHEFLSACKSLQGRQDGAQPGRAAPGAMRQRSEFSLMAKRIGKDLSNTFAKLEKLTILAKRKSLFDDKAVEIEELTYIIKQDINSLNKQIAQLQEVVRARGGQNGRHVQTHSNTVVVSLQSKLASMSNDFKSVLEVRTENLKQQRSRREHFSRAPVSALPLTASNMGSSTVLQDESPRAGSVAIEMDARTSQQLQLIDEQDSYIQSRADTMQNIESTIVELGSIFQQLAHMVKEQEETIQRIDASVEDAQLNVEAAHGEILKYFQSVTSNRWLMVKIFLILIVFFIVFIVFLA
;
A
#
# COMPACT_ATOMS: atom_id res chain seq x y z
N MET A 1 -31.46 -9.23 23.40
CA MET A 1 -30.85 -9.08 24.74
C MET A 1 -30.33 -7.65 24.85
N SER A 2 -30.78 -6.89 25.85
CA SER A 2 -30.41 -5.48 26.02
C SER A 2 -28.98 -5.38 26.56
N CYS A 3 -28.07 -4.76 25.80
CA CYS A 3 -26.69 -4.54 26.18
C CYS A 3 -26.66 -3.53 27.34
N ARG A 4 -26.56 -4.02 28.58
CA ARG A 4 -26.40 -3.17 29.76
C ARG A 4 -24.98 -2.63 29.80
N ASP A 5 -24.82 -1.32 29.75
CA ASP A 5 -23.52 -0.67 29.91
C ASP A 5 -23.03 -0.86 31.36
N ARG A 6 -21.96 -1.66 31.52
CA ARG A 6 -21.33 -1.95 32.82
C ARG A 6 -19.99 -1.22 33.00
N THR A 7 -19.72 -0.21 32.16
CA THR A 7 -18.47 0.55 32.20
C THR A 7 -18.24 1.18 33.58
N HIS A 8 -19.32 1.62 34.25
CA HIS A 8 -19.23 2.24 35.57
C HIS A 8 -18.87 1.24 36.70
N GLU A 9 -19.38 0.00 36.63
CA GLU A 9 -18.99 -1.08 37.54
C GLU A 9 -17.52 -1.44 37.36
N PHE A 10 -17.07 -1.55 36.11
CA PHE A 10 -15.68 -1.83 35.78
C PHE A 10 -14.73 -0.73 36.31
N LEU A 11 -15.06 0.55 36.06
CA LEU A 11 -14.28 1.69 36.57
C LEU A 11 -14.20 1.71 38.11
N SER A 12 -15.30 1.36 38.78
CA SER A 12 -15.35 1.29 40.24
C SER A 12 -14.51 0.13 40.79
N ALA A 13 -14.51 -1.01 40.09
CA ALA A 13 -13.66 -2.15 40.43
C ALA A 13 -12.17 -1.87 40.20
N CYS A 14 -11.80 -1.17 39.13
CA CYS A 14 -10.42 -0.75 38.89
C CYS A 14 -9.92 0.19 39.98
N LYS A 15 -10.72 1.20 40.37
CA LYS A 15 -10.37 2.13 41.45
C LYS A 15 -10.21 1.44 42.79
N SER A 16 -11.06 0.46 43.11
CA SER A 16 -10.95 -0.28 44.38
C SER A 16 -9.74 -1.22 44.40
N LEU A 17 -9.34 -1.77 43.26
CA LEU A 17 -8.14 -2.59 43.13
C LEU A 17 -6.87 -1.74 43.25
N GLN A 18 -6.88 -0.52 42.69
CA GLN A 18 -5.76 0.41 42.76
C GLN A 18 -5.52 0.90 44.19
N GLY A 19 -6.58 1.20 44.95
CA GLY A 19 -6.48 1.54 46.37
C GLY A 19 -6.01 0.38 47.28
N ARG A 20 -6.06 -0.87 46.80
CA ARG A 20 -5.53 -2.06 47.48
C ARG A 20 -4.05 -2.32 47.17
N GLN A 21 -3.51 -1.70 46.12
CA GLN A 21 -2.14 -1.93 45.64
C GLN A 21 -1.13 -0.86 46.15
N ASP A 22 -1.58 0.14 46.91
CA ASP A 22 -0.70 1.14 47.55
C ASP A 22 0.27 0.58 48.61
N GLY A 23 0.17 -0.73 48.93
CA GLY A 23 1.14 -1.45 49.77
C GLY A 23 2.14 -2.33 49.01
N ALA A 24 2.00 -2.49 47.68
CA ALA A 24 2.88 -3.31 46.87
C ALA A 24 3.54 -2.41 45.82
N GLN A 25 4.84 -2.13 46.02
CA GLN A 25 5.68 -1.42 45.04
C GLN A 25 5.38 -1.93 43.63
N PRO A 26 5.12 -1.06 42.65
CA PRO A 26 5.00 -1.50 41.28
C PRO A 26 6.37 -2.03 40.89
N GLY A 27 6.48 -3.35 40.76
CA GLY A 27 7.63 -3.98 40.11
C GLY A 27 7.80 -3.30 38.78
N ARG A 28 8.85 -2.47 38.66
CA ARG A 28 9.21 -1.76 37.45
C ARG A 28 9.32 -2.79 36.32
N ALA A 29 8.27 -2.90 35.51
CA ALA A 29 8.36 -3.59 34.24
C ALA A 29 9.54 -2.96 33.49
N ALA A 30 10.52 -3.79 33.12
CA ALA A 30 11.76 -3.33 32.53
C ALA A 30 11.46 -2.37 31.35
N PRO A 31 11.92 -1.11 31.38
CA PRO A 31 11.55 -0.09 30.39
C PRO A 31 11.96 -0.45 28.95
N GLY A 32 12.87 -1.42 28.77
CA GLY A 32 13.31 -1.91 27.46
C GLY A 32 12.23 -2.62 26.64
N ALA A 33 11.40 -3.47 27.26
CA ALA A 33 10.39 -4.24 26.53
C ALA A 33 9.27 -3.35 25.97
N MET A 34 8.89 -2.31 26.73
CA MET A 34 7.87 -1.33 26.34
C MET A 34 8.40 -0.33 25.30
N ARG A 35 9.66 0.12 25.42
CA ARG A 35 10.33 0.95 24.40
C ARG A 35 10.45 0.25 23.05
N GLN A 36 10.94 -0.98 23.04
CA GLN A 36 11.11 -1.74 21.80
C GLN A 36 9.77 -2.18 21.17
N ARG A 37 8.68 -2.32 21.95
CA ARG A 37 7.31 -2.46 21.39
C ARG A 37 6.85 -1.19 20.69
N SER A 38 7.24 -0.02 21.22
CA SER A 38 7.00 1.26 20.56
C SER A 38 7.77 1.35 19.24
N GLU A 39 9.01 0.85 19.16
CA GLU A 39 9.82 0.92 17.93
C GLU A 39 9.25 0.11 16.76
N PHE A 40 8.84 -1.16 16.97
CA PHE A 40 8.16 -1.94 15.93
C PHE A 40 6.90 -1.22 15.43
N SER A 41 6.06 -0.77 16.37
CA SER A 41 4.80 -0.10 16.04
C SER A 41 5.03 1.23 15.30
N LEU A 42 6.05 2.01 15.70
CA LEU A 42 6.45 3.24 15.02
C LEU A 42 6.95 2.97 13.60
N MET A 43 7.77 1.95 13.41
CA MET A 43 8.29 1.56 12.10
C MET A 43 7.17 1.06 11.19
N ALA A 44 6.30 0.17 11.68
CA ALA A 44 5.13 -0.31 10.95
C ALA A 44 4.17 0.84 10.58
N LYS A 45 3.96 1.81 11.48
CA LYS A 45 3.14 3.01 11.21
C LYS A 45 3.76 3.89 10.13
N ARG A 46 5.09 4.08 10.16
CA ARG A 46 5.82 4.85 9.13
C ARG A 46 5.69 4.18 7.77
N ILE A 47 5.98 2.87 7.69
CA ILE A 47 5.84 2.09 6.45
C ILE A 47 4.41 2.18 5.92
N GLY A 48 3.40 2.04 6.80
CA GLY A 48 2.00 2.18 6.42
C GLY A 48 1.67 3.56 5.82
N LYS A 49 2.20 4.64 6.40
CA LYS A 49 2.03 6.00 5.86
C LYS A 49 2.71 6.18 4.51
N ASP A 50 3.95 5.72 4.39
CA ASP A 50 4.72 5.82 3.15
C ASP A 50 4.04 5.02 2.03
N LEU A 51 3.54 3.82 2.34
CA LEU A 51 2.75 3.00 1.44
C LEU A 51 1.48 3.71 0.96
N SER A 52 0.70 4.33 1.86
CA SER A 52 -0.48 5.12 1.46
C SER A 52 -0.12 6.31 0.57
N ASN A 53 0.99 7.00 0.86
CA ASN A 53 1.45 8.11 0.03
C ASN A 53 1.86 7.63 -1.37
N THR A 54 2.55 6.50 -1.47
CA THR A 54 2.96 5.92 -2.76
C THR A 54 1.75 5.42 -3.55
N PHE A 55 0.73 4.86 -2.90
CA PHE A 55 -0.54 4.50 -3.55
C PHE A 55 -1.22 5.72 -4.18
N ALA A 56 -1.26 6.86 -3.49
CA ALA A 56 -1.86 8.09 -4.04
C ALA A 56 -1.08 8.60 -5.27
N LYS A 57 0.26 8.51 -5.26
CA LYS A 57 1.09 8.83 -6.44
C LYS A 57 0.82 7.86 -7.59
N LEU A 58 0.69 6.57 -7.29
CA LEU A 58 0.38 5.54 -8.28
C LEU A 58 -1.01 5.73 -8.91
N GLU A 59 -2.00 6.14 -8.13
CA GLU A 59 -3.33 6.48 -8.64
C GLU A 59 -3.25 7.67 -9.60
N LYS A 60 -2.51 8.72 -9.24
CA LYS A 60 -2.26 9.86 -10.13
C LYS A 60 -1.55 9.43 -11.42
N LEU A 61 -0.52 8.59 -11.33
CA LEU A 61 0.16 8.03 -12.50
C LEU A 61 -0.79 7.20 -13.37
N THR A 62 -1.68 6.41 -12.74
CA THR A 62 -2.68 5.59 -13.45
C THR A 62 -3.62 6.46 -14.27
N ILE A 63 -4.07 7.59 -13.71
CA ILE A 63 -4.93 8.56 -14.41
C ILE A 63 -4.19 9.16 -15.61
N LEU A 64 -2.93 9.54 -15.44
CA LEU A 64 -2.10 10.12 -16.51
C LEU A 64 -1.80 9.08 -17.61
N ALA A 65 -1.41 7.87 -17.25
CA ALA A 65 -1.09 6.80 -18.20
C ALA A 65 -2.30 6.33 -19.01
N LYS A 66 -3.52 6.44 -18.46
CA LYS A 66 -4.77 6.11 -19.15
C LYS A 66 -5.30 7.23 -20.05
N ARG A 67 -4.86 8.49 -19.87
CA ARG A 67 -5.26 9.60 -20.78
C ARG A 67 -4.61 9.40 -22.14
N LYS A 68 -5.43 9.11 -23.15
CA LYS A 68 -5.01 8.95 -24.56
C LYS A 68 -4.95 10.27 -25.33
N SER A 69 -4.56 11.38 -24.69
CA SER A 69 -4.49 12.68 -25.37
C SER A 69 -3.17 12.79 -26.13
N LEU A 70 -3.23 12.99 -27.46
CA LEU A 70 -2.07 13.13 -28.32
C LEU A 70 -1.34 14.48 -28.17
N PHE A 71 -2.02 15.49 -27.61
CA PHE A 71 -1.56 16.88 -27.56
C PHE A 71 -1.30 17.39 -26.13
N ASP A 72 -1.65 16.59 -25.12
CA ASP A 72 -1.49 16.89 -23.68
C ASP A 72 -0.87 15.67 -22.99
N ASP A 73 0.18 15.11 -23.61
CA ASP A 73 0.95 14.02 -23.03
C ASP A 73 1.95 14.62 -22.04
N LYS A 74 1.59 14.53 -20.75
CA LYS A 74 2.45 14.99 -19.64
C LYS A 74 3.59 14.00 -19.40
N ALA A 75 4.43 13.79 -20.40
CA ALA A 75 5.48 12.79 -20.41
C ALA A 75 6.47 12.99 -19.25
N VAL A 76 6.86 14.24 -18.98
CA VAL A 76 7.76 14.59 -17.86
C VAL A 76 7.14 14.22 -16.52
N GLU A 77 5.86 14.55 -16.27
CA GLU A 77 5.17 14.23 -15.02
C GLU A 77 5.03 12.71 -14.83
N ILE A 78 4.80 11.96 -15.92
CA ILE A 78 4.74 10.49 -15.92
C ILE A 78 6.11 9.91 -15.56
N GLU A 79 7.19 10.42 -16.14
CA GLU A 79 8.56 9.94 -15.89
C GLU A 79 9.00 10.26 -14.45
N GLU A 80 8.74 11.47 -13.96
CA GLU A 80 8.98 11.86 -12.57
C GLU A 80 8.22 10.98 -11.58
N LEU A 81 6.92 10.78 -11.79
CA LEU A 81 6.11 9.91 -10.93
C LEU A 81 6.60 8.46 -10.98
N THR A 82 6.98 7.97 -12.16
CA THR A 82 7.55 6.62 -12.33
C THR A 82 8.84 6.48 -11.52
N TYR A 83 9.73 7.45 -11.58
CA TYR A 83 10.98 7.47 -10.83
C TYR A 83 10.73 7.52 -9.30
N ILE A 84 9.85 8.40 -8.85
CA ILE A 84 9.50 8.53 -7.42
C ILE A 84 8.89 7.23 -6.90
N ILE A 85 7.91 6.66 -7.61
CA ILE A 85 7.25 5.41 -7.19
C ILE A 85 8.26 4.26 -7.17
N LYS A 86 9.15 4.17 -8.17
CA LYS A 86 10.24 3.18 -8.20
C LYS A 86 11.11 3.29 -6.96
N GLN A 87 11.53 4.49 -6.58
CA GLN A 87 12.34 4.71 -5.38
C GLN A 87 11.58 4.37 -4.09
N ASP A 88 10.32 4.79 -4.00
CA ASP A 88 9.45 4.54 -2.85
C ASP A 88 9.22 3.04 -2.64
N ILE A 89 8.91 2.27 -3.70
CA ILE A 89 8.72 0.81 -3.63
C ILE A 89 10.01 0.12 -3.15
N ASN A 90 11.17 0.52 -3.67
CA ASN A 90 12.45 -0.02 -3.22
C ASN A 90 12.74 0.30 -1.75
N SER A 91 12.44 1.52 -1.31
CA SER A 91 12.57 1.94 0.09
C SER A 91 11.63 1.13 1.00
N LEU A 92 10.36 0.99 0.60
CA LEU A 92 9.35 0.22 1.33
C LEU A 92 9.75 -1.25 1.45
N ASN A 93 10.25 -1.86 0.39
CA ASN A 93 10.73 -3.24 0.40
C ASN A 93 11.87 -3.43 1.42
N LYS A 94 12.86 -2.52 1.43
CA LYS A 94 13.96 -2.54 2.40
C LYS A 94 13.47 -2.36 3.84
N GLN A 95 12.56 -1.41 4.08
CA GLN A 95 12.01 -1.16 5.41
C GLN A 95 11.18 -2.35 5.93
N ILE A 96 10.42 -3.01 5.06
CA ILE A 96 9.65 -4.22 5.41
C ILE A 96 10.58 -5.39 5.72
N ALA A 97 11.66 -5.57 4.96
CA ALA A 97 12.66 -6.60 5.25
C ALA A 97 13.33 -6.38 6.63
N GLN A 98 13.70 -5.14 6.95
CA GLN A 98 14.22 -4.77 8.27
C GLN A 98 13.19 -5.02 9.38
N LEU A 99 11.93 -4.66 9.14
CA LEU A 99 10.85 -4.90 10.10
C LEU A 99 10.68 -6.40 10.38
N GLN A 100 10.77 -7.23 9.34
CA GLN A 100 10.72 -8.69 9.48
C GLN A 100 11.90 -9.24 10.29
N GLU A 101 13.11 -8.72 10.09
CA GLU A 101 14.29 -9.10 10.87
C GLU A 101 14.12 -8.78 12.36
N VAL A 102 13.57 -7.62 12.70
CA VAL A 102 13.23 -7.25 14.09
C VAL A 102 12.23 -8.24 14.71
N VAL A 103 11.24 -8.69 13.93
CA VAL A 103 10.25 -9.67 14.38
C VAL A 103 10.89 -11.06 14.58
N ARG A 104 11.78 -11.50 13.68
CA ARG A 104 12.53 -12.77 13.83
C ARG A 104 13.44 -12.73 15.06
N ALA A 105 14.19 -11.65 15.25
CA ALA A 105 15.09 -11.46 16.39
C ALA A 105 14.35 -11.48 17.75
N ARG A 106 13.07 -11.11 17.76
CA ARG A 106 12.21 -11.09 18.96
C ARG A 106 11.45 -12.38 19.25
N GLY A 107 11.50 -13.38 18.36
CA GLY A 107 10.71 -14.61 18.45
C GLY A 107 10.95 -15.45 19.71
N GLY A 108 12.04 -15.22 20.46
CA GLY A 108 12.38 -15.99 21.66
C GLY A 108 11.97 -15.36 23.01
N GLN A 109 11.60 -14.07 23.07
CA GLN A 109 11.45 -13.34 24.36
C GLN A 109 10.03 -12.81 24.64
N ASN A 110 9.14 -12.78 23.65
CA ASN A 110 7.80 -12.22 23.78
C ASN A 110 6.72 -13.32 23.75
N GLY A 111 5.63 -13.11 24.49
CA GLY A 111 4.49 -14.03 24.50
C GLY A 111 3.88 -14.25 23.10
N ARG A 112 3.44 -15.49 22.83
CA ARG A 112 2.88 -16.00 21.55
C ARG A 112 2.03 -14.97 20.81
N HIS A 113 1.09 -14.33 21.50
CA HIS A 113 0.15 -13.38 20.91
C HIS A 113 0.81 -12.14 20.26
N VAL A 114 1.84 -11.57 20.88
CA VAL A 114 2.52 -10.37 20.35
C VAL A 114 3.35 -10.71 19.12
N GLN A 115 3.94 -11.91 19.10
CA GLN A 115 4.66 -12.40 17.94
C GLN A 115 3.70 -12.63 16.76
N THR A 116 2.54 -13.26 17.00
CA THR A 116 1.51 -13.45 15.98
C THR A 116 1.05 -12.12 15.39
N HIS A 117 0.71 -11.14 16.22
CA HIS A 117 0.30 -9.82 15.74
C HIS A 117 1.38 -9.15 14.88
N SER A 118 2.63 -9.19 15.33
CA SER A 118 3.74 -8.56 14.60
C SER A 118 3.97 -9.22 13.23
N ASN A 119 3.89 -10.56 13.16
CA ASN A 119 3.92 -11.30 11.90
C ASN A 119 2.74 -10.92 10.99
N THR A 120 1.50 -10.88 11.51
CA THR A 120 0.32 -10.49 10.72
C THR A 120 0.46 -9.09 10.12
N VAL A 121 1.00 -8.13 10.87
CA VAL A 121 1.24 -6.77 10.37
C VAL A 121 2.26 -6.79 9.23
N VAL A 122 3.36 -7.52 9.38
CA VAL A 122 4.41 -7.66 8.36
C VAL A 122 3.84 -8.27 7.07
N VAL A 123 3.08 -9.36 7.16
CA VAL A 123 2.39 -9.97 6.01
C VAL A 123 1.43 -8.97 5.35
N SER A 124 0.62 -8.27 6.14
CA SER A 124 -0.34 -7.31 5.59
C SER A 124 0.36 -6.20 4.79
N LEU A 125 1.49 -5.69 5.30
CA LEU A 125 2.30 -4.70 4.59
C LEU A 125 2.93 -5.29 3.31
N GLN A 126 3.45 -6.52 3.36
CA GLN A 126 4.00 -7.21 2.20
C GLN A 126 2.95 -7.44 1.11
N SER A 127 1.76 -7.91 1.47
CA SER A 127 0.66 -8.13 0.54
C SER A 127 0.23 -6.83 -0.14
N LYS A 128 0.13 -5.73 0.63
CA LYS A 128 -0.17 -4.41 0.07
C LYS A 128 0.94 -3.88 -0.84
N LEU A 129 2.22 -4.08 -0.50
CA LEU A 129 3.35 -3.71 -1.36
C LEU A 129 3.37 -4.54 -2.65
N ALA A 130 3.07 -5.83 -2.57
CA ALA A 130 2.96 -6.71 -3.74
C ALA A 130 1.81 -6.27 -4.65
N SER A 131 0.64 -5.94 -4.09
CA SER A 131 -0.48 -5.37 -4.86
C SER A 131 -0.08 -4.07 -5.54
N MET A 132 0.52 -3.12 -4.81
CA MET A 132 0.99 -1.86 -5.37
C MET A 132 1.98 -2.06 -6.52
N SER A 133 2.92 -2.99 -6.35
CA SER A 133 3.94 -3.29 -7.36
C SER A 133 3.30 -3.89 -8.63
N ASN A 134 2.25 -4.72 -8.47
CA ASN A 134 1.48 -5.26 -9.60
C ASN A 134 0.72 -4.15 -10.33
N ASP A 135 0.02 -3.30 -9.59
CA ASP A 135 -0.71 -2.16 -10.16
C ASP A 135 0.26 -1.23 -10.91
N PHE A 136 1.43 -0.95 -10.33
CA PHE A 136 2.47 -0.15 -10.98
C PHE A 136 2.97 -0.79 -12.27
N LYS A 137 3.27 -2.10 -12.26
CA LYS A 137 3.63 -2.85 -13.48
C LYS A 137 2.55 -2.74 -14.55
N SER A 138 1.27 -2.95 -14.20
CA SER A 138 0.17 -2.84 -15.17
C SER A 138 0.02 -1.44 -15.75
N VAL A 139 0.24 -0.39 -14.95
CA VAL A 139 0.22 1.00 -15.42
C VAL A 139 1.36 1.27 -16.41
N LEU A 140 2.56 0.76 -16.10
CA LEU A 140 3.71 0.85 -16.99
C LEU A 140 3.50 0.11 -18.31
N GLU A 141 2.91 -1.10 -18.28
CA GLU A 141 2.55 -1.85 -19.48
C GLU A 141 1.55 -1.09 -20.35
N VAL A 142 0.52 -0.48 -19.74
CA VAL A 142 -0.43 0.38 -20.45
C VAL A 142 0.28 1.58 -21.08
N ARG A 143 1.24 2.19 -20.38
CA ARG A 143 2.02 3.32 -20.92
C ARG A 143 2.88 2.87 -22.11
N THR A 144 3.57 1.74 -22.01
CA THR A 144 4.37 1.16 -23.10
C THR A 144 3.51 0.90 -24.34
N GLU A 145 2.32 0.31 -24.15
CA GLU A 145 1.39 0.06 -25.26
C GLU A 145 0.87 1.37 -25.88
N ASN A 146 0.57 2.39 -25.08
CA ASN A 146 0.18 3.71 -25.59
C ASN A 146 1.31 4.37 -26.40
N LEU A 147 2.57 4.31 -25.92
CA LEU A 147 3.74 4.82 -26.65
C LEU A 147 3.92 4.09 -27.99
N LYS A 148 3.77 2.75 -28.00
CA LYS A 148 3.86 1.92 -29.20
C LYS A 148 2.76 2.24 -30.21
N GLN A 149 1.51 2.39 -29.76
CA GLN A 149 0.39 2.78 -30.62
C GLN A 149 0.59 4.17 -31.22
N GLN A 150 1.12 5.12 -30.44
CA GLN A 150 1.41 6.46 -30.93
C GLN A 150 2.54 6.45 -31.97
N ARG A 151 3.59 5.64 -31.76
CA ARG A 151 4.66 5.42 -32.74
C ARG A 151 4.13 4.80 -34.03
N SER A 152 3.38 3.71 -33.95
CA SER A 152 2.79 3.04 -35.12
C SER A 152 1.89 3.98 -35.92
N ARG A 153 0.98 4.70 -35.26
CA ARG A 153 0.12 5.70 -35.92
C ARG A 153 0.97 6.78 -36.59
N ARG A 154 1.98 7.31 -35.90
CA ARG A 154 2.91 8.29 -36.49
C ARG A 154 3.57 7.73 -37.72
N GLU A 155 4.15 6.53 -37.69
CA GLU A 155 4.78 5.88 -38.84
C GLU A 155 3.81 5.71 -40.02
N HIS A 156 2.53 5.46 -39.77
CA HIS A 156 1.51 5.39 -40.83
C HIS A 156 1.17 6.77 -41.44
N PHE A 157 1.23 7.86 -40.67
CA PHE A 157 0.92 9.22 -41.14
C PHE A 157 2.14 10.04 -41.58
N SER A 158 3.34 9.73 -41.08
CA SER A 158 4.61 10.40 -41.45
C SER A 158 5.27 9.76 -42.67
N ARG A 159 4.88 8.53 -43.02
CA ARG A 159 5.29 7.86 -44.26
C ARG A 159 4.41 8.24 -45.46
N ALA A 160 3.81 9.43 -45.45
CA ALA A 160 3.33 10.06 -46.67
C ALA A 160 4.58 10.50 -47.47
N PRO A 161 4.73 10.08 -48.74
CA PRO A 161 5.95 10.35 -49.48
C PRO A 161 6.04 11.85 -49.77
N VAL A 162 6.97 12.53 -49.12
CA VAL A 162 7.48 13.83 -49.61
C VAL A 162 8.22 13.68 -50.95
N SER A 163 8.31 12.46 -51.52
CA SER A 163 8.81 12.19 -52.88
C SER A 163 7.78 12.36 -54.01
N ALA A 164 6.59 12.90 -53.75
CA ALA A 164 5.61 13.16 -54.81
C ALA A 164 4.96 14.54 -54.69
N LEU A 165 5.77 15.59 -54.63
CA LEU A 165 5.36 16.81 -55.33
C LEU A 165 5.66 16.56 -56.81
N PRO A 166 4.65 16.38 -57.69
CA PRO A 166 4.94 16.44 -59.11
C PRO A 166 5.40 17.87 -59.37
N LEU A 167 6.68 18.02 -59.68
CA LEU A 167 7.15 19.12 -60.50
C LEU A 167 6.32 19.02 -61.78
N THR A 168 5.20 19.75 -61.86
CA THR A 168 4.43 19.90 -63.08
C THR A 168 5.28 20.73 -64.04
N ALA A 169 6.21 20.05 -64.71
CA ALA A 169 6.82 20.51 -65.94
C ALA A 169 5.74 20.42 -67.03
N SER A 170 4.77 21.33 -66.98
CA SER A 170 3.83 21.55 -68.08
C SER A 170 4.48 22.49 -69.09
N ASN A 171 5.36 21.93 -69.93
CA ASN A 171 5.81 22.58 -71.15
C ASN A 171 5.77 21.62 -72.34
N MET A 172 4.56 21.31 -72.80
CA MET A 172 4.36 20.85 -74.18
C MET A 172 2.94 21.19 -74.65
N GLY A 173 2.85 22.18 -75.55
CA GLY A 173 1.92 22.14 -76.68
C GLY A 173 0.60 22.93 -76.60
N SER A 174 0.66 24.17 -77.10
CA SER A 174 -0.35 24.81 -77.98
C SER A 174 -1.70 25.27 -77.41
N SER A 175 -1.86 26.60 -77.20
CA SER A 175 -2.79 27.42 -78.00
C SER A 175 -2.68 28.91 -77.65
N THR A 176 -2.28 29.69 -78.66
CA THR A 176 -2.47 31.12 -78.94
C THR A 176 -3.23 31.99 -77.92
N VAL A 177 -2.52 32.93 -77.27
CA VAL A 177 -3.03 34.30 -76.99
C VAL A 177 -1.87 35.28 -77.20
N LEU A 178 -2.16 36.33 -77.97
CA LEU A 178 -1.27 37.36 -78.47
C LEU A 178 -0.80 38.35 -77.40
N GLN A 179 0.35 39.00 -77.69
CA GLN A 179 0.72 40.38 -77.28
C GLN A 179 1.19 40.52 -75.81
N ASP A 180 2.34 41.09 -75.44
CA ASP A 180 3.14 42.19 -75.98
C ASP A 180 4.55 42.21 -75.33
N GLU A 181 5.44 43.03 -75.88
CA GLU A 181 6.91 43.12 -75.78
C GLU A 181 7.52 43.59 -74.43
N SER A 182 8.59 42.94 -73.92
CA SER A 182 9.90 43.55 -73.55
C SER A 182 10.80 42.63 -72.66
N PRO A 183 12.15 42.63 -72.84
CA PRO A 183 13.05 41.67 -72.19
C PRO A 183 13.75 42.29 -70.97
N ARG A 184 13.53 41.73 -69.78
CA ARG A 184 14.42 41.96 -68.62
C ARG A 184 14.90 40.63 -68.07
N ALA A 185 16.20 40.39 -68.30
CA ALA A 185 16.99 39.40 -67.62
C ALA A 185 16.95 39.67 -66.10
N GLY A 186 16.10 38.94 -65.40
CA GLY A 186 16.05 38.86 -63.96
C GLY A 186 15.99 37.40 -63.59
N SER A 187 17.14 36.85 -63.23
CA SER A 187 17.29 35.52 -62.64
C SER A 187 16.30 35.36 -61.49
N VAL A 188 15.22 34.61 -61.70
CA VAL A 188 14.43 34.04 -60.62
C VAL A 188 15.18 32.79 -60.17
N ALA A 189 16.29 32.99 -59.45
CA ALA A 189 16.93 31.93 -58.70
C ALA A 189 15.94 31.54 -57.59
N ILE A 190 15.19 30.48 -57.86
CA ILE A 190 14.25 29.88 -56.93
C ILE A 190 15.00 29.62 -55.62
N GLU A 191 14.48 30.23 -54.57
CA GLU A 191 14.77 30.12 -53.14
C GLU A 191 14.55 28.65 -52.67
N MET A 192 15.33 27.73 -53.22
CA MET A 192 15.24 26.28 -52.96
C MET A 192 16.07 25.87 -51.74
N ASP A 193 17.08 26.69 -51.38
CA ASP A 193 17.99 26.43 -50.26
C ASP A 193 17.37 26.80 -48.89
N ALA A 194 16.56 27.87 -48.84
CA ALA A 194 15.83 28.27 -47.63
C ALA A 194 14.70 27.29 -47.27
N ARG A 195 14.08 26.63 -48.25
CA ARG A 195 13.06 25.59 -48.00
C ARG A 195 13.66 24.25 -47.59
N THR A 196 14.84 23.91 -48.12
CA THR A 196 15.54 22.66 -47.78
C THR A 196 16.09 22.71 -46.35
N SER A 197 16.66 23.84 -45.94
CA SER A 197 17.11 24.07 -44.55
C SER A 197 15.96 24.03 -43.55
N GLN A 198 14.80 24.60 -43.88
CA GLN A 198 13.61 24.54 -43.03
C GLN A 198 13.02 23.11 -42.94
N GLN A 199 13.17 22.30 -44.00
CA GLN A 199 12.77 20.89 -43.99
C GLN A 199 13.72 20.01 -43.17
N LEU A 200 15.03 20.26 -43.19
CA LEU A 200 15.99 19.57 -42.31
C LEU A 200 15.73 19.85 -40.82
N GLN A 201 15.37 21.09 -40.47
CA GLN A 201 15.10 21.47 -39.09
C GLN A 201 13.83 20.77 -38.53
N LEU A 202 12.83 20.55 -39.37
CA LEU A 202 11.62 19.79 -39.03
C LEU A 202 11.87 18.28 -38.90
N ILE A 203 12.91 17.75 -39.56
CA ILE A 203 13.31 16.35 -39.43
C ILE A 203 14.09 16.15 -38.13
N ASP A 204 15.00 17.06 -37.79
CA ASP A 204 15.80 17.02 -36.56
C ASP A 204 14.93 17.11 -35.28
N GLU A 205 13.93 18.00 -35.26
CA GLU A 205 12.94 18.06 -34.17
C GLU A 205 12.15 16.73 -34.05
N GLN A 206 11.86 16.09 -35.18
CA GLN A 206 11.07 14.85 -35.21
C GLN A 206 11.89 13.65 -34.72
N ASP A 207 13.16 13.56 -35.10
CA ASP A 207 14.08 12.52 -34.65
C ASP A 207 14.39 12.64 -33.15
N SER A 208 14.56 13.87 -32.64
CA SER A 208 14.76 14.11 -31.21
C SER A 208 13.61 13.57 -30.34
N TYR A 209 12.37 13.74 -30.81
CA TYR A 209 11.18 13.25 -30.13
C TYR A 209 11.06 11.72 -30.18
N ILE A 210 11.41 11.10 -31.30
CA ILE A 210 11.40 9.63 -31.44
C ILE A 210 12.45 9.02 -30.52
N GLN A 211 13.65 9.60 -30.47
CA GLN A 211 14.73 9.15 -29.60
C GLN A 211 14.34 9.24 -28.13
N SER A 212 13.83 10.40 -27.69
CA SER A 212 13.36 10.59 -26.31
C SER A 212 12.32 9.54 -25.90
N ARG A 213 11.41 9.16 -26.82
CA ARG A 213 10.41 8.12 -26.52
C ARG A 213 10.95 6.70 -26.50
N ALA A 214 11.94 6.40 -27.33
CA ALA A 214 12.64 5.12 -27.26
C ALA A 214 13.36 4.99 -25.91
N ASP A 215 14.02 6.04 -25.45
CA ASP A 215 14.70 6.10 -24.15
C ASP A 215 13.70 5.93 -22.99
N THR A 216 12.55 6.63 -23.02
CA THR A 216 11.49 6.44 -22.01
C THR A 216 10.97 5.00 -21.98
N MET A 217 10.76 4.38 -23.16
CA MET A 217 10.30 3.00 -23.24
C MET A 217 11.32 2.03 -22.64
N GLN A 218 12.60 2.21 -22.91
CA GLN A 218 13.69 1.43 -22.31
C GLN A 218 13.76 1.61 -20.78
N ASN A 219 13.57 2.84 -20.29
CA ASN A 219 13.51 3.12 -18.84
C ASN A 219 12.34 2.41 -18.15
N ILE A 220 11.18 2.36 -18.82
CA ILE A 220 10.00 1.64 -18.33
C ILE A 220 10.28 0.13 -18.31
N GLU A 221 10.85 -0.44 -19.37
CA GLU A 221 11.19 -1.86 -19.45
C GLU A 221 12.20 -2.27 -18.36
N SER A 222 13.25 -1.47 -18.15
CA SER A 222 14.20 -1.68 -17.05
C SER A 222 13.50 -1.66 -15.69
N THR A 223 12.55 -0.74 -15.48
CA THR A 223 11.78 -0.66 -14.23
C THR A 223 10.89 -1.89 -14.03
N ILE A 224 10.25 -2.40 -15.09
CA ILE A 224 9.44 -3.63 -15.02
C ILE A 224 10.30 -4.84 -14.64
N VAL A 225 11.51 -4.96 -15.21
CA VAL A 225 12.45 -6.03 -14.87
C VAL A 225 12.89 -5.94 -13.41
N GLU A 226 13.22 -4.74 -12.92
CA GLU A 226 13.58 -4.52 -11.52
C GLU A 226 12.42 -4.88 -10.57
N LEU A 227 11.18 -4.51 -10.90
CA LEU A 227 9.99 -4.93 -10.13
C LEU A 227 9.86 -6.45 -10.08
N GLY A 228 10.25 -7.15 -11.16
CA GLY A 228 10.37 -8.60 -11.20
C GLY A 228 11.20 -9.18 -10.04
N SER A 229 12.33 -8.55 -9.72
CA SER A 229 13.17 -8.97 -8.59
C SER A 229 12.50 -8.75 -7.24
N ILE A 230 11.74 -7.65 -7.10
CA ILE A 230 10.96 -7.34 -5.89
C ILE A 230 9.83 -8.34 -5.72
N PHE A 231 9.16 -8.75 -6.80
CA PHE A 231 8.14 -9.81 -6.74
C PHE A 231 8.70 -11.14 -6.29
N GLN A 232 9.89 -11.53 -6.75
CA GLN A 232 10.53 -12.76 -6.28
C GLN A 232 10.83 -12.69 -4.78
N GLN A 233 11.34 -11.55 -4.31
CA GLN A 233 11.59 -11.34 -2.88
C GLN A 233 10.30 -11.38 -2.07
N LEU A 234 9.25 -10.67 -2.51
CA LEU A 234 7.96 -10.66 -1.83
C LEU A 234 7.29 -12.04 -1.87
N ALA A 235 7.37 -12.77 -2.98
CA ALA A 235 6.81 -14.12 -3.09
C ALA A 235 7.50 -15.10 -2.13
N HIS A 236 8.83 -15.04 -2.01
CA HIS A 236 9.56 -15.83 -1.02
C HIS A 236 9.13 -15.44 0.41
N MET A 237 9.05 -14.13 0.67
CA MET A 237 8.74 -13.56 1.98
C MET A 237 7.31 -13.86 2.44
N VAL A 238 6.35 -13.94 1.52
CA VAL A 238 4.95 -14.30 1.77
C VAL A 238 4.80 -15.82 1.93
N LYS A 239 5.45 -16.62 1.07
CA LYS A 239 5.40 -18.09 1.14
C LYS A 239 5.95 -18.63 2.47
N GLU A 240 7.01 -18.02 2.98
CA GLU A 240 7.58 -18.37 4.29
C GLU A 240 6.63 -18.08 5.47
N GLN A 241 5.67 -17.16 5.28
CA GLN A 241 4.75 -16.71 6.35
C GLN A 241 3.31 -17.25 6.19
N GLU A 242 2.94 -17.83 5.05
CA GLU A 242 1.60 -18.38 4.76
C GLU A 242 1.18 -19.44 5.79
N GLU A 243 2.13 -20.23 6.31
CA GLU A 243 1.88 -21.23 7.37
C GLU A 243 1.45 -20.59 8.71
N THR A 244 1.78 -19.32 8.95
CA THR A 244 1.42 -18.61 10.19
C THR A 244 0.02 -17.98 10.12
N ILE A 245 -0.48 -17.67 8.92
CA ILE A 245 -1.80 -17.05 8.70
C ILE A 245 -2.92 -18.06 8.96
N GLN A 246 -2.72 -19.34 8.63
CA GLN A 246 -3.65 -20.43 8.97
C GLN A 246 -3.87 -20.60 10.48
N ARG A 247 -3.02 -19.99 11.33
CA ARG A 247 -3.14 -20.01 12.80
C ARG A 247 -3.93 -18.83 13.37
N ILE A 248 -4.43 -17.89 12.57
CA ILE A 248 -5.29 -16.80 13.07
C ILE A 248 -6.64 -17.38 13.52
N ASP A 249 -7.21 -18.34 12.77
CA ASP A 249 -8.42 -19.07 13.19
C ASP A 249 -8.17 -19.80 14.51
N ALA A 250 -7.02 -20.48 14.64
CA ALA A 250 -6.61 -21.14 15.88
C ALA A 250 -6.39 -20.16 17.06
N SER A 251 -6.07 -18.89 16.80
CA SER A 251 -5.90 -17.88 17.85
C SER A 251 -7.24 -17.31 18.34
N VAL A 252 -8.24 -17.24 17.45
CA VAL A 252 -9.63 -16.93 17.84
C VAL A 252 -10.22 -18.10 18.63
N GLU A 253 -9.93 -19.33 18.22
CA GLU A 253 -10.31 -20.54 18.93
C GLU A 253 -9.63 -20.62 20.32
N ASP A 254 -8.32 -20.38 20.41
CA ASP A 254 -7.60 -20.28 21.69
C ASP A 254 -8.19 -19.16 22.58
N ALA A 255 -8.56 -18.02 22.01
CA ALA A 255 -9.20 -16.94 22.76
C ALA A 255 -10.60 -17.34 23.26
N GLN A 256 -11.39 -18.02 22.43
CA GLN A 256 -12.69 -18.56 22.81
C GLN A 256 -12.55 -19.60 23.93
N LEU A 257 -11.61 -20.53 23.82
CA LEU A 257 -11.31 -21.54 24.84
C LEU A 257 -10.89 -20.90 26.17
N ASN A 258 -10.06 -19.86 26.14
CA ASN A 258 -9.65 -19.13 27.34
C ASN A 258 -10.82 -18.36 27.98
N VAL A 259 -11.70 -17.77 27.16
CA VAL A 259 -12.92 -17.09 27.65
C VAL A 259 -13.89 -18.10 28.27
N GLU A 260 -14.02 -19.28 27.68
CA GLU A 260 -14.88 -20.35 28.17
C GLU A 260 -14.34 -20.95 29.48
N ALA A 261 -13.02 -21.16 29.58
CA ALA A 261 -12.37 -21.55 30.82
C ALA A 261 -12.54 -20.50 31.94
N ALA A 262 -12.39 -19.21 31.60
CA ALA A 262 -12.63 -18.11 32.53
C ALA A 262 -14.11 -18.07 32.98
N HIS A 263 -15.05 -18.33 32.08
CA HIS A 263 -16.48 -18.41 32.41
C HIS A 263 -16.77 -19.58 33.37
N GLY A 264 -16.13 -20.73 33.15
CA GLY A 264 -16.22 -21.88 34.05
C GLY A 264 -15.73 -21.58 35.47
N GLU A 265 -14.59 -20.92 35.62
CA GLU A 265 -14.06 -20.51 36.92
C GLU A 265 -14.96 -19.46 37.62
N ILE A 266 -15.55 -18.52 36.86
CA ILE A 266 -16.52 -17.55 37.40
C ILE A 266 -17.79 -18.25 37.89
N LEU A 267 -18.32 -19.22 37.14
CA LEU A 267 -19.48 -20.01 37.55
C LEU A 267 -19.20 -20.84 38.81
N LYS A 268 -18.01 -21.45 38.88
CA LYS A 268 -17.56 -22.20 40.06
C LYS A 268 -17.47 -21.31 41.30
N TYR A 269 -16.92 -20.10 41.16
CA TYR A 269 -16.91 -19.10 42.23
C TYR A 269 -18.33 -18.70 42.64
N PHE A 270 -19.20 -18.41 41.67
CA PHE A 270 -20.60 -18.04 41.93
C PHE A 270 -21.37 -19.14 42.68
N GLN A 271 -21.16 -20.41 42.32
CA GLN A 271 -21.75 -21.56 42.99
C GLN A 271 -21.23 -21.72 44.42
N SER A 272 -19.93 -21.49 44.66
CA SER A 272 -19.35 -21.50 46.00
C SER A 272 -19.92 -20.40 46.91
N VAL A 273 -20.15 -19.20 46.36
CA VAL A 273 -20.75 -18.07 47.09
C VAL A 273 -22.24 -18.33 47.39
N THR A 274 -22.97 -18.98 46.48
CA THR A 274 -24.37 -19.38 46.69
C THR A 274 -24.52 -20.46 47.76
N SER A 275 -23.61 -21.45 47.81
CA SER A 275 -23.67 -22.55 48.78
C SER A 275 -23.58 -22.07 50.24
N ASN A 276 -22.78 -21.03 50.49
CA ASN A 276 -22.60 -20.47 51.85
C ASN A 276 -23.87 -19.87 52.46
N ARG A 277 -24.91 -19.59 51.67
CA ARG A 277 -26.19 -19.07 52.18
C ARG A 277 -26.92 -20.12 53.04
N TRP A 278 -26.86 -21.39 52.66
CA TRP A 278 -27.48 -22.47 53.42
C TRP A 278 -26.73 -22.75 54.73
N LEU A 279 -25.40 -22.57 54.73
CA LEU A 279 -24.58 -22.64 55.95
C LEU A 279 -24.92 -21.50 56.92
N MET A 280 -25.12 -20.28 56.41
CA MET A 280 -25.53 -19.14 57.23
C MET A 280 -26.92 -19.35 57.87
N VAL A 281 -27.88 -19.90 57.11
CA VAL A 281 -29.21 -20.26 57.63
C VAL A 281 -29.13 -21.31 58.74
N LYS A 282 -28.30 -22.35 58.59
CA LYS A 282 -28.11 -23.37 59.64
C LYS A 282 -27.55 -22.77 60.94
N ILE A 283 -26.54 -21.90 60.84
CA ILE A 283 -25.96 -21.20 62.00
C ILE A 283 -27.00 -20.30 62.68
N PHE A 284 -27.80 -19.57 61.89
CA PHE A 284 -28.86 -18.72 62.40
C PHE A 284 -29.95 -19.50 63.14
N LEU A 285 -30.34 -20.67 62.63
CA LEU A 285 -31.34 -21.53 63.27
C LEU A 285 -30.83 -22.09 64.61
N ILE A 286 -29.56 -22.49 64.68
CA ILE A 286 -28.89 -22.89 65.92
C ILE A 286 -28.89 -21.76 66.96
N LEU A 287 -28.60 -20.52 66.54
CA LEU A 287 -28.66 -19.36 67.43
C LEU A 287 -30.07 -19.09 67.97
N ILE A 288 -31.11 -19.24 67.14
CA ILE A 288 -32.50 -19.10 67.58
C ILE A 288 -32.87 -20.16 68.62
N VAL A 289 -32.52 -21.43 68.38
CA VAL A 289 -32.80 -22.50 69.33
C VAL A 289 -32.09 -22.24 70.65
N PHE A 290 -30.82 -21.83 70.62
CA PHE A 290 -30.08 -21.47 71.82
C PHE A 290 -30.70 -20.29 72.57
N PHE A 291 -31.16 -19.27 71.85
CA PHE A 291 -31.85 -18.11 72.42
C PHE A 291 -33.17 -18.49 73.11
N ILE A 292 -33.97 -19.38 72.50
CA ILE A 292 -35.21 -19.88 73.10
C ILE A 292 -34.91 -20.67 74.38
N VAL A 293 -33.93 -21.59 74.33
CA VAL A 293 -33.52 -22.35 75.51
C VAL A 293 -33.02 -21.43 76.62
N PHE A 294 -32.23 -20.41 76.28
CA PHE A 294 -31.75 -19.43 77.25
C PHE A 294 -32.89 -18.64 77.90
N ILE A 295 -33.89 -18.20 77.14
CA ILE A 295 -35.06 -17.51 77.72
C ILE A 295 -35.86 -18.46 78.63
N VAL A 296 -36.08 -19.71 78.22
CA VAL A 296 -36.93 -20.64 78.96
C VAL A 296 -36.27 -21.17 80.25
N PHE A 297 -34.94 -21.30 80.27
CA PHE A 297 -34.21 -21.84 81.42
C PHE A 297 -33.53 -20.79 82.30
N LEU A 298 -33.32 -19.57 81.81
CA LEU A 298 -32.60 -18.51 82.52
C LEU A 298 -33.48 -17.29 82.88
N ALA A 299 -34.72 -17.22 82.39
CA ALA A 299 -35.79 -16.41 82.98
C ALA A 299 -36.68 -17.29 83.89
#